data_AF-A0A507EEJ1-F1
#
_entry.id   AF-A0A507EEJ1-F1
#
_cell.length_a   1.000
_cell.length_b   1.000
_cell.length_c   1.000
_cell.angle_alpha   90.00
_cell.angle_beta   90.00
_cell.angle_gamma   90.00
#
_symmetry.space_group_name_H-M   'P 1'
#
loop_
_entity.id
_entity.type
_entity.pdbx_description
1 polymer ?
#
loop_
_entity_poly.entity_id
_entity_poly.type
_entity_poly.pdbx_seq_one_letter_code
_entity_poly.pdbx_strand_id
1 'polypeptide(L)'
;MGKDTDKMYITHSEWTQLDFGAGGFKNRKTGREFKRLPFDCCALSLLPFEVPRCTRDGLIFDLVHIVPWIKKHGTNPVTGAKLSTADLIPLHFHKNAEGKYHDPITFKVFSENTHIVAVATTGHVYAYESIDELIIKPKSWRDLMTDEPFKRKDLITIQDPHNITNRNISDFHYKVNEIAKPANAAEDEATRRKRAIDSTINATGSTARILAAMNSSKAEKQIPITPSFVSKEKNAYNAAHYSDNSAASAFTSMGATAVTKNRAAVISDDEYLVANVKDPATARIKTNLGYIEVQLFCSVAPKACYNFVQLAKKGYYKNVIFHRSIKNFMIQTGDPTGTGRGGESHYGHTFADEFKSLSHNERGILSMANKGPGTNSSQFFITYKQCTHLDGKHSIFGKVTDGLDVLDAMEKIEVDKNDKPK
;
A
#
# COMPACT_ATOMS: atom_id res chain seq x y z
N MET A 1 48.31 -39.39 -22.92
CA MET A 1 48.32 -38.89 -21.53
C MET A 1 46.87 -38.75 -21.10
N GLY A 2 46.41 -39.63 -20.22
CA GLY A 2 44.99 -40.04 -20.11
C GLY A 2 44.06 -39.02 -19.45
N LYS A 3 42.80 -39.05 -19.91
CA LYS A 3 41.62 -38.51 -19.22
C LYS A 3 41.48 -39.25 -17.88
N ASP A 4 41.09 -38.54 -16.82
CA ASP A 4 40.97 -39.04 -15.43
C ASP A 4 42.31 -39.14 -14.67
N THR A 5 43.11 -38.07 -14.76
CA THR A 5 44.15 -37.83 -13.76
C THR A 5 43.60 -36.90 -12.70
N ASP A 6 43.69 -37.32 -11.43
CA ASP A 6 43.15 -36.61 -10.25
C ASP A 6 43.92 -35.29 -10.03
N LYS A 7 43.54 -34.27 -10.81
CA LYS A 7 44.12 -32.93 -10.81
C LYS A 7 43.10 -32.00 -10.16
N MET A 8 43.58 -31.17 -9.23
CA MET A 8 42.78 -30.14 -8.54
C MET A 8 42.31 -29.00 -9.46
N TYR A 9 42.52 -29.10 -10.78
CA TYR A 9 42.09 -28.11 -11.77
C TYR A 9 41.61 -28.81 -13.05
N ILE A 10 40.59 -28.23 -13.69
CA ILE A 10 40.02 -28.73 -14.94
C ILE A 10 40.65 -27.98 -16.11
N THR A 11 41.12 -28.69 -17.13
CA THR A 11 41.66 -28.05 -18.34
C THR A 11 40.54 -27.50 -19.23
N HIS A 12 40.84 -26.50 -20.06
CA HIS A 12 39.86 -25.91 -20.97
C HIS A 12 39.22 -26.95 -21.91
N SER A 13 40.02 -27.91 -22.38
CA SER A 13 39.58 -29.06 -23.17
C SER A 13 38.63 -30.01 -22.42
N GLU A 14 38.83 -30.22 -21.12
CA GLU A 14 37.94 -31.04 -20.28
C GLU A 14 36.65 -30.29 -19.95
N TRP A 15 36.73 -28.97 -19.74
CA TRP A 15 35.57 -28.09 -19.56
C TRP A 15 34.63 -28.08 -20.78
N THR A 16 35.18 -28.22 -21.98
CA THR A 16 34.40 -28.31 -23.22
C THR A 16 33.77 -29.67 -23.50
N GLN A 17 34.21 -30.74 -22.82
CA GLN A 17 33.76 -32.12 -23.08
C GLN A 17 32.92 -32.72 -21.96
N LEU A 18 33.02 -32.21 -20.73
CA LEU A 18 32.16 -32.63 -19.63
C LEU A 18 30.78 -31.95 -19.75
N ASP A 19 29.72 -32.76 -19.81
CA ASP A 19 28.29 -32.39 -19.93
C ASP A 19 27.73 -31.46 -18.82
N PHE A 20 28.59 -30.86 -18.00
CA PHE A 20 28.25 -29.87 -16.97
C PHE A 20 28.61 -28.42 -17.36
N GLY A 21 29.32 -28.22 -18.48
CA GLY A 21 29.58 -26.91 -19.07
C GLY A 21 28.57 -26.61 -20.19
N ALA A 22 27.85 -25.50 -20.08
CA ALA A 22 26.86 -25.02 -21.05
C ALA A 22 27.25 -25.34 -22.50
N GLY A 23 26.57 -26.33 -23.09
CA GLY A 23 26.61 -26.59 -24.51
C GLY A 23 26.33 -25.29 -25.25
N GLY A 24 27.33 -24.81 -25.98
CA GLY A 24 27.25 -23.59 -26.76
C GLY A 24 25.94 -23.56 -27.55
N PHE A 25 25.21 -22.46 -27.39
CA PHE A 25 23.95 -22.20 -28.08
C PHE A 25 24.20 -22.27 -29.58
N LYS A 26 24.04 -23.46 -30.18
CA LYS A 26 23.93 -23.60 -31.62
C LYS A 26 22.76 -22.74 -32.01
N ASN A 27 23.01 -21.71 -32.81
CA ASN A 27 22.03 -20.78 -33.38
C ASN A 27 20.85 -21.56 -33.94
N ARG A 28 19.87 -21.86 -33.08
CA ARG A 28 18.59 -22.40 -33.46
C ARG A 28 17.88 -21.21 -34.05
N LYS A 29 17.73 -21.23 -35.38
CA LYS A 29 17.10 -20.21 -36.23
C LYS A 29 16.19 -19.30 -35.41
N THR A 30 16.50 -18.01 -35.41
CA THR A 30 15.77 -16.91 -34.80
C THR A 30 14.25 -17.08 -34.96
N GLY A 31 13.62 -17.70 -33.97
CA GLY A 31 12.18 -17.59 -33.77
C GLY A 31 11.88 -16.13 -33.43
N ARG A 32 10.71 -15.64 -33.85
CA ARG A 32 10.25 -14.30 -33.49
C ARG A 32 10.29 -14.14 -31.97
N GLU A 33 10.76 -12.98 -31.51
CA GLU A 33 10.88 -12.65 -30.09
C GLU A 33 9.53 -12.91 -29.39
N PHE A 34 9.51 -13.82 -28.41
CA PHE A 34 8.29 -14.21 -27.71
C PHE A 34 7.84 -13.06 -26.82
N LYS A 35 6.67 -12.49 -27.13
CA LYS A 35 6.07 -11.39 -26.35
C LYS A 35 4.73 -11.85 -25.82
N ARG A 36 4.68 -12.13 -24.53
CA ARG A 36 3.47 -12.62 -23.86
C ARG A 36 2.45 -11.50 -23.68
N LEU A 37 1.21 -11.74 -24.08
CA LEU A 37 0.09 -10.87 -23.74
C LEU A 37 -0.43 -11.19 -22.32
N PRO A 38 -0.47 -10.20 -21.40
CA PRO A 38 -1.09 -10.35 -20.08
C PRO A 38 -2.53 -10.86 -20.15
N PHE A 39 -3.00 -11.55 -19.11
CA PHE A 39 -4.33 -12.20 -19.12
C PHE A 39 -5.49 -11.20 -19.16
N ASP A 40 -5.29 -10.02 -18.59
CA ASP A 40 -6.21 -8.90 -18.42
C ASP A 40 -6.28 -7.94 -19.63
N CYS A 41 -5.53 -8.23 -20.70
CA CYS A 41 -5.48 -7.42 -21.91
C CYS A 41 -6.25 -8.06 -23.08
N CYS A 42 -6.85 -7.20 -23.90
CA CYS A 42 -7.47 -7.54 -25.18
C CYS A 42 -6.42 -7.87 -26.24
N ALA A 43 -6.58 -8.96 -26.99
CA ALA A 43 -5.60 -9.38 -28.00
C ALA A 43 -5.56 -8.47 -29.24
N LEU A 44 -6.59 -7.68 -29.50
CA LEU A 44 -6.65 -6.73 -30.60
C LEU A 44 -6.07 -5.35 -30.23
N SER A 45 -6.57 -4.72 -29.15
CA SER A 45 -6.13 -3.38 -28.73
C SER A 45 -4.83 -3.40 -27.91
N LEU A 46 -4.48 -4.54 -27.32
CA LEU A 46 -3.37 -4.70 -26.38
C LEU A 46 -3.52 -3.84 -25.12
N LEU A 47 -4.73 -3.38 -24.84
CA LEU A 47 -5.11 -2.61 -23.66
C LEU A 47 -5.91 -3.49 -22.69
N PRO A 48 -5.95 -3.15 -21.39
CA PRO A 48 -6.85 -3.78 -20.45
C PRO A 48 -8.30 -3.76 -20.95
N PHE A 49 -9.00 -4.89 -20.83
CA PHE A 49 -10.40 -4.96 -21.27
C PHE A 49 -11.36 -4.41 -20.20
N GLU A 50 -12.49 -3.86 -20.65
CA GLU A 50 -13.60 -3.47 -19.78
C GLU A 50 -14.75 -4.47 -19.88
N VAL A 51 -15.16 -4.81 -21.12
CA VAL A 51 -16.23 -5.77 -21.40
C VAL A 51 -15.66 -6.96 -22.16
N PRO A 52 -15.03 -7.92 -21.46
CA PRO A 52 -14.33 -9.02 -22.10
C PRO A 52 -15.32 -10.00 -22.76
N ARG A 53 -14.97 -10.38 -23.98
CA ARG A 53 -15.58 -11.46 -24.76
C ARG A 53 -14.49 -12.44 -25.17
N CYS A 54 -14.77 -13.74 -25.19
CA CYS A 54 -13.81 -14.72 -25.66
C CYS A 54 -14.33 -15.55 -26.82
N THR A 55 -13.39 -16.10 -27.58
CA THR A 55 -13.66 -17.19 -28.53
C THR A 55 -13.49 -18.54 -27.82
N ARG A 56 -13.98 -19.62 -28.44
CA ARG A 56 -13.77 -21.00 -27.95
C ARG A 56 -12.30 -21.39 -27.81
N ASP A 57 -11.40 -20.71 -28.52
CA ASP A 57 -9.95 -20.91 -28.45
C ASP A 57 -9.30 -20.27 -27.20
N GLY A 58 -10.07 -19.57 -26.36
CA GLY A 58 -9.56 -18.92 -25.14
C GLY A 58 -8.95 -17.53 -25.35
N LEU A 59 -9.06 -16.96 -26.55
CA LEU A 59 -8.59 -15.61 -26.86
C LEU A 59 -9.60 -14.57 -26.38
N ILE A 60 -9.11 -13.56 -25.65
CA ILE A 60 -9.94 -12.49 -25.09
C ILE A 60 -9.86 -11.25 -25.96
N PHE A 61 -11.04 -10.68 -26.24
CA PHE A 61 -11.22 -9.42 -26.91
C PHE A 61 -12.15 -8.52 -26.13
N ASP A 62 -11.97 -7.22 -26.27
CA ASP A 62 -12.91 -6.24 -25.75
C ASP A 62 -14.03 -6.00 -26.78
N LEU A 63 -15.28 -5.94 -26.32
CA LEU A 63 -16.47 -5.85 -27.17
C LEU A 63 -16.40 -4.64 -28.11
N VAL A 64 -15.96 -3.49 -27.59
CA VAL A 64 -15.85 -2.22 -28.33
C VAL A 64 -14.93 -2.34 -29.54
N HIS A 65 -13.91 -3.19 -29.45
CA HIS A 65 -12.88 -3.33 -30.46
C HIS A 65 -13.14 -4.48 -31.44
N ILE A 66 -13.68 -5.61 -30.96
CA ILE A 66 -13.87 -6.81 -31.80
C ILE A 66 -15.07 -6.72 -32.73
N VAL A 67 -16.15 -6.06 -32.32
CA VAL A 67 -17.36 -5.93 -33.14
C VAL A 67 -17.10 -5.12 -34.42
N PRO A 68 -16.43 -3.95 -34.37
CA PRO A 68 -16.01 -3.24 -35.58
C PRO A 68 -15.08 -4.06 -36.47
N TRP A 69 -14.17 -4.84 -35.88
CA TRP A 69 -13.26 -5.70 -36.62
C TRP A 69 -14.01 -6.78 -37.41
N ILE A 70 -14.93 -7.49 -36.77
CA ILE A 70 -15.74 -8.54 -37.41
C ILE A 70 -16.57 -7.95 -38.56
N LYS A 71 -17.18 -6.77 -38.36
CA LYS A 71 -17.95 -6.09 -39.42
C LYS A 71 -17.09 -5.74 -40.65
N LYS A 72 -15.81 -5.39 -40.44
CA LYS A 72 -14.90 -4.96 -41.52
C LYS A 72 -14.18 -6.12 -42.21
N HIS A 73 -13.73 -7.11 -41.45
CA HIS A 73 -12.83 -8.17 -41.93
C HIS A 73 -13.45 -9.57 -41.88
N GLY A 74 -14.51 -9.80 -41.09
CA GLY A 74 -15.17 -11.11 -40.96
C GLY A 74 -14.30 -12.24 -40.40
N THR A 75 -13.14 -11.91 -39.82
CA THR A 75 -12.12 -12.87 -39.38
C THR A 75 -11.66 -12.58 -37.96
N ASN A 76 -11.17 -13.61 -37.27
CA ASN A 76 -10.49 -13.50 -35.99
C ASN A 76 -9.13 -12.80 -36.20
N PRO A 77 -8.84 -11.70 -35.51
CA PRO A 77 -7.61 -10.94 -35.70
C PRO A 77 -6.34 -11.73 -35.33
N VAL A 78 -6.43 -12.71 -34.43
CA VAL A 78 -5.28 -13.48 -33.94
C VAL A 78 -5.04 -14.72 -34.81
N THR A 79 -6.08 -15.51 -35.09
CA THR A 79 -5.94 -16.78 -35.81
C THR A 79 -6.20 -16.68 -37.31
N GLY A 80 -6.86 -15.62 -37.79
CA GLY A 80 -7.27 -15.48 -39.19
C GLY A 80 -8.49 -16.32 -39.59
N ALA A 81 -9.03 -17.15 -38.70
CA ALA A 81 -10.22 -17.95 -38.95
C ALA A 81 -11.48 -17.06 -39.12
N LYS A 82 -12.49 -17.52 -39.85
CA LYS A 82 -13.78 -16.79 -39.95
C LYS A 82 -14.45 -16.73 -38.57
N LEU A 83 -14.91 -15.55 -38.17
CA LEU A 83 -15.53 -15.32 -36.85
C LEU A 83 -16.78 -14.47 -37.00
N SER A 84 -17.89 -14.92 -36.42
CA SER A 84 -19.13 -14.13 -36.34
C SER A 84 -19.33 -13.55 -34.93
N THR A 85 -20.25 -12.59 -34.79
CA THR A 85 -20.58 -12.02 -33.48
C THR A 85 -21.29 -13.00 -32.54
N ALA A 86 -21.94 -14.04 -33.09
CA ALA A 86 -22.63 -15.06 -32.29
C ALA A 86 -21.66 -16.04 -31.61
N ASP A 87 -20.45 -16.16 -32.14
CA ASP A 87 -19.41 -17.06 -31.60
C ASP A 87 -18.67 -16.46 -30.40
N LEU A 88 -18.96 -15.20 -30.06
CA LEU A 88 -18.35 -14.48 -28.94
C LEU A 88 -19.08 -14.75 -27.63
N ILE A 89 -18.36 -15.29 -26.66
CA ILE A 89 -18.89 -15.66 -25.36
C ILE A 89 -18.64 -14.52 -24.36
N PRO A 90 -19.65 -14.06 -23.59
CA PRO A 90 -19.44 -13.14 -22.46
C PRO A 90 -18.49 -13.73 -21.42
N LEU A 91 -17.57 -12.93 -20.90
CA LEU A 91 -16.78 -13.31 -19.73
C LEU A 91 -17.15 -12.44 -18.51
N HIS A 92 -17.33 -13.09 -17.37
CA HIS A 92 -17.63 -12.48 -16.09
C HIS A 92 -16.47 -12.71 -15.12
N PHE A 93 -15.59 -11.71 -15.03
CA PHE A 93 -14.50 -11.68 -14.06
C PHE A 93 -14.94 -11.05 -12.74
N HIS A 94 -14.51 -11.63 -11.61
CA HIS A 94 -14.77 -11.11 -10.28
C HIS A 94 -13.57 -10.30 -9.77
N LYS A 95 -13.83 -9.12 -9.19
CA LYS A 95 -12.81 -8.24 -8.61
C LYS A 95 -12.97 -8.16 -7.10
N ASN A 96 -11.86 -8.18 -6.37
CA ASN A 96 -11.85 -8.04 -4.91
C ASN A 96 -12.00 -6.55 -4.51
N ALA A 97 -12.03 -6.26 -3.21
CA ALA A 97 -12.11 -4.88 -2.71
C ALA A 97 -10.93 -3.99 -3.15
N GLU A 98 -9.78 -4.59 -3.49
CA GLU A 98 -8.58 -3.90 -4.01
C GLU A 98 -8.61 -3.71 -5.55
N GLY A 99 -9.68 -4.14 -6.23
CA GLY A 99 -9.82 -4.04 -7.68
C GLY A 99 -9.06 -5.09 -8.50
N LYS A 100 -8.45 -6.10 -7.87
CA LYS A 100 -7.73 -7.19 -8.53
C LYS A 100 -8.67 -8.35 -8.89
N TYR A 101 -8.42 -8.98 -10.04
CA TYR A 101 -9.18 -10.15 -10.47
C TYR A 101 -8.86 -11.37 -9.59
N HIS A 102 -9.90 -12.07 -9.15
CA HIS A 102 -9.76 -13.25 -8.29
C HIS A 102 -10.80 -14.32 -8.65
N ASP A 103 -10.54 -15.54 -8.21
CA ASP A 103 -11.48 -16.65 -8.29
C ASP A 103 -12.62 -16.44 -7.29
N PRO A 104 -13.89 -16.43 -7.73
CA PRO A 104 -15.03 -16.23 -6.83
C PRO A 104 -15.22 -17.33 -5.76
N ILE A 105 -14.63 -18.51 -5.95
CA ILE A 105 -14.81 -19.65 -5.02
C ILE A 105 -13.67 -19.71 -4.00
N THR A 106 -12.42 -19.66 -4.47
CA THR A 106 -11.24 -19.79 -3.59
C THR A 106 -10.70 -18.45 -3.09
N PHE A 107 -11.23 -17.34 -3.60
CA PHE A 107 -10.75 -15.98 -3.34
C PHE A 107 -9.27 -15.73 -3.68
N LYS A 108 -8.63 -16.67 -4.39
CA LYS A 108 -7.25 -16.55 -4.86
C LYS A 108 -7.18 -15.53 -6.00
N VAL A 109 -6.28 -14.55 -5.84
CA VAL A 109 -6.03 -13.52 -6.86
C VAL A 109 -5.36 -14.15 -8.08
N PHE A 110 -5.84 -13.82 -9.27
CA PHE A 110 -5.24 -14.29 -10.52
C PHE A 110 -3.89 -13.60 -10.76
N SER A 111 -2.90 -14.40 -11.15
CA SER A 111 -1.58 -13.92 -11.57
C SER A 111 -1.27 -14.35 -13.00
N GLU A 112 -0.20 -13.81 -13.57
CA GLU A 112 0.29 -14.24 -14.87
C GLU A 112 0.64 -15.74 -14.92
N ASN A 113 0.81 -16.42 -13.79
CA ASN A 113 1.13 -17.85 -13.76
C ASN A 113 -0.03 -18.70 -13.22
N THR A 114 -1.22 -18.12 -13.05
CA THR A 114 -2.41 -18.91 -12.71
C THR A 114 -2.99 -19.59 -13.94
N HIS A 115 -3.45 -20.83 -13.78
CA HIS A 115 -4.24 -21.51 -14.81
C HIS A 115 -5.68 -21.04 -14.69
N ILE A 116 -6.16 -20.30 -15.70
CA ILE A 116 -7.46 -19.65 -15.70
C ILE A 116 -8.35 -20.32 -16.75
N VAL A 117 -9.57 -20.66 -16.34
CA VAL A 117 -10.58 -21.28 -17.20
C VAL A 117 -11.91 -20.56 -17.06
N ALA A 118 -12.72 -20.61 -18.11
CA ALA A 118 -14.07 -20.08 -18.13
C ALA A 118 -15.06 -21.15 -18.58
N VAL A 119 -16.29 -21.05 -18.09
CA VAL A 119 -17.39 -21.91 -18.54
C VAL A 119 -18.12 -21.21 -19.68
N ALA A 120 -18.22 -21.85 -20.84
CA ALA A 120 -18.76 -21.24 -22.06
C ALA A 120 -20.25 -20.90 -22.00
N THR A 121 -21.02 -21.63 -21.19
CA THR A 121 -22.48 -21.44 -21.07
C THR A 121 -22.83 -20.20 -20.26
N THR A 122 -22.18 -20.04 -19.10
CA THR A 122 -22.45 -18.96 -18.14
C THR A 122 -21.50 -17.78 -18.28
N GLY A 123 -20.29 -18.01 -18.79
CA GLY A 123 -19.24 -17.00 -18.94
C GLY A 123 -18.44 -16.73 -17.66
N HIS A 124 -18.71 -17.42 -16.55
CA HIS A 124 -17.95 -17.23 -15.31
C HIS A 124 -16.53 -17.77 -15.41
N VAL A 125 -15.59 -17.04 -14.80
CA VAL A 125 -14.15 -17.32 -14.84
C VAL A 125 -13.66 -17.82 -13.48
N TYR A 126 -12.91 -18.92 -13.49
CA TYR A 126 -12.41 -19.61 -12.30
C TYR A 126 -10.92 -19.96 -12.45
N ALA A 127 -10.26 -20.24 -11.32
CA ALA A 127 -9.00 -20.96 -11.37
C ALA A 127 -9.26 -22.42 -11.77
N TYR A 128 -8.36 -23.00 -12.56
CA TYR A 128 -8.46 -24.42 -12.94
C TYR A 128 -8.46 -25.34 -11.72
N GLU A 129 -7.73 -24.97 -10.65
CA GLU A 129 -7.71 -25.71 -9.39
C GLU A 129 -9.12 -25.89 -8.80
N SER A 130 -9.92 -24.84 -8.77
CA SER A 130 -11.31 -24.86 -8.26
C SER A 130 -12.21 -25.77 -9.09
N ILE A 131 -12.06 -25.73 -10.42
CA ILE A 131 -12.81 -26.60 -11.34
C ILE A 131 -12.34 -28.05 -11.20
N ASP A 132 -11.03 -28.29 -11.08
CA ASP A 132 -10.48 -29.64 -10.94
C ASP A 132 -10.98 -30.30 -9.65
N GLU A 133 -10.97 -29.57 -8.54
CA GLU A 133 -11.36 -30.09 -7.23
C GLU A 133 -12.87 -30.24 -7.05
N LEU A 134 -13.67 -29.29 -7.52
CA LEU A 134 -15.10 -29.24 -7.21
C LEU A 134 -15.98 -29.79 -8.34
N ILE A 135 -15.50 -29.79 -9.59
CA ILE A 135 -16.26 -30.26 -10.76
C ILE A 135 -15.68 -31.57 -11.31
N ILE A 136 -14.38 -31.59 -11.65
CA ILE A 136 -13.79 -32.71 -12.40
C ILE A 136 -13.64 -33.95 -11.51
N LYS A 137 -13.02 -33.82 -10.34
CA LYS A 137 -12.84 -34.95 -9.39
C LYS A 137 -14.19 -35.51 -8.91
N PRO A 138 -15.18 -34.69 -8.50
CA PRO A 138 -16.48 -35.19 -8.06
C PRO A 138 -17.43 -35.56 -9.21
N LYS A 139 -17.05 -35.26 -10.47
CA LYS A 139 -17.87 -35.42 -11.68
C LYS A 139 -19.19 -34.62 -11.63
N SER A 140 -19.19 -33.49 -10.92
CA SER A 140 -20.34 -32.59 -10.78
C SER A 140 -20.30 -31.50 -11.84
N TRP A 141 -20.86 -31.77 -13.03
CA TRP A 141 -20.82 -30.86 -14.20
C TRP A 141 -21.85 -29.74 -14.12
N ARG A 142 -21.74 -28.90 -13.09
CA ARG A 142 -22.58 -27.72 -12.84
C ARG A 142 -21.71 -26.53 -12.51
N ASP A 143 -22.12 -25.35 -12.94
CA ASP A 143 -21.41 -24.09 -12.68
C ASP A 143 -21.38 -23.78 -11.17
N LEU A 144 -20.24 -23.34 -10.64
CA LEU A 144 -20.03 -23.16 -9.19
C LEU A 144 -20.77 -21.95 -8.60
N MET A 145 -21.16 -20.97 -9.44
CA MET A 145 -21.85 -19.76 -9.00
C MET A 145 -23.35 -19.81 -9.30
N THR A 146 -23.73 -20.37 -10.45
CA THR A 146 -25.11 -20.32 -10.97
C THR A 146 -25.82 -21.67 -10.97
N ASP A 147 -25.11 -22.77 -10.66
CA ASP A 147 -25.62 -24.15 -10.67
C ASP A 147 -26.17 -24.65 -12.02
N GLU A 148 -25.86 -23.93 -13.11
CA GLU A 148 -26.27 -24.31 -14.45
C GLU A 148 -25.48 -25.52 -14.97
N PRO A 149 -26.15 -26.53 -15.57
CA PRO A 149 -25.47 -27.71 -16.08
C PRO A 149 -24.68 -27.40 -17.37
N PHE A 150 -23.44 -27.87 -17.46
CA PHE A 150 -22.60 -27.71 -18.66
C PHE A 150 -21.83 -29.00 -18.99
N LYS A 151 -21.16 -29.06 -20.15
CA LYS A 151 -20.36 -30.25 -20.54
C LYS A 151 -18.87 -29.95 -20.43
N ARG A 152 -18.04 -30.99 -20.31
CA ARG A 152 -16.57 -30.84 -20.31
C ARG A 152 -16.01 -30.03 -21.50
N LYS A 153 -16.66 -30.12 -22.67
CA LYS A 153 -16.29 -29.37 -23.89
C LYS A 153 -16.57 -27.87 -23.82
N ASP A 154 -17.37 -27.44 -22.85
CA ASP A 154 -17.70 -26.05 -22.61
C ASP A 154 -16.69 -25.37 -21.69
N LEU A 155 -15.68 -26.09 -21.19
CA LEU A 155 -14.56 -25.48 -20.48
C LEU A 155 -13.60 -24.84 -21.48
N ILE A 156 -13.40 -23.53 -21.37
CA ILE A 156 -12.49 -22.75 -22.20
C ILE A 156 -11.26 -22.39 -21.37
N THR A 157 -10.09 -22.79 -21.82
CA THR A 157 -8.82 -22.41 -21.18
C THR A 157 -8.38 -21.04 -21.68
N ILE A 158 -8.40 -20.04 -20.78
CA ILE A 158 -7.98 -18.66 -21.07
C ILE A 158 -6.48 -18.50 -20.96
N GLN A 159 -5.90 -19.14 -19.95
CA GLN A 159 -4.47 -19.11 -19.67
C GLN A 159 -4.04 -20.44 -19.07
N ASP A 160 -3.04 -21.06 -19.70
CA ASP A 160 -2.32 -22.20 -19.15
C ASP A 160 -0.83 -21.83 -19.00
N PRO A 161 -0.27 -21.86 -17.78
CA PRO A 161 1.15 -21.62 -17.54
C PRO A 161 2.07 -22.59 -18.30
N HIS A 162 1.60 -23.81 -18.61
CA HIS A 162 2.39 -24.82 -19.31
C HIS A 162 2.30 -24.68 -20.83
N ASN A 163 1.26 -24.03 -21.35
CA ASN A 163 1.06 -23.81 -22.77
C ASN A 163 0.79 -22.34 -23.11
N ILE A 164 1.88 -21.62 -23.39
CA ILE A 164 1.88 -20.15 -23.54
C ILE A 164 1.79 -19.71 -25.02
N THR A 165 1.65 -20.67 -25.94
CA THR A 165 1.73 -20.43 -27.40
C THR A 165 0.58 -19.55 -27.92
N ASN A 166 -0.63 -19.72 -27.40
CA ASN A 166 -1.83 -19.02 -27.89
C ASN A 166 -1.86 -17.52 -27.60
N ARG A 167 -0.96 -16.98 -26.76
CA ARG A 167 -0.94 -15.56 -26.35
C ARG A 167 0.32 -14.82 -26.79
N ASN A 168 1.07 -15.36 -27.75
CA ASN A 168 2.24 -14.70 -28.29
C ASN A 168 1.84 -13.57 -29.27
N ILE A 169 2.14 -12.33 -28.90
CA ILE A 169 1.80 -11.14 -29.67
C ILE A 169 2.44 -11.15 -31.06
N SER A 170 3.63 -11.76 -31.18
CA SER A 170 4.40 -11.82 -32.43
C SER A 170 3.76 -12.72 -33.49
N ASP A 171 2.83 -13.59 -33.09
CA ASP A 171 2.17 -14.57 -33.96
C ASP A 171 0.76 -14.13 -34.36
N PHE A 172 0.29 -12.97 -33.89
CA PHE A 172 -1.06 -12.47 -34.19
C PHE A 172 -1.21 -12.13 -35.68
N HIS A 173 -2.19 -12.76 -36.34
CA HIS A 173 -2.42 -12.66 -37.78
C HIS A 173 -2.50 -11.21 -38.30
N TYR A 174 -3.17 -10.31 -37.58
CA TYR A 174 -3.25 -8.89 -37.98
C TYR A 174 -1.90 -8.16 -37.97
N LYS A 175 -0.95 -8.57 -37.12
CA LYS A 175 0.41 -8.02 -37.08
C LYS A 175 1.30 -8.65 -38.14
N VAL A 176 1.20 -9.97 -38.30
CA VAL A 176 1.98 -10.70 -39.30
C VAL A 176 1.67 -10.25 -40.71
N ASN A 177 0.39 -9.95 -40.98
CA ASN A 177 -0.09 -9.57 -42.30
C ASN A 177 -0.29 -8.05 -42.43
N GLU A 178 0.14 -7.26 -41.43
CA GLU A 178 0.05 -5.78 -41.40
C GLU A 178 -1.36 -5.20 -41.66
N ILE A 179 -2.42 -5.97 -41.38
CA ILE A 179 -3.81 -5.65 -41.73
C ILE A 179 -4.36 -4.50 -40.87
N ALA A 180 -3.74 -4.18 -39.73
CA ALA A 180 -4.23 -3.19 -38.77
C ALA A 180 -3.22 -2.09 -38.43
N LYS A 181 -3.30 -0.95 -39.13
CA LYS A 181 -3.13 0.35 -38.45
C LYS A 181 -4.52 0.91 -38.18
N PRO A 182 -5.01 0.90 -36.93
CA PRO A 182 -6.22 1.65 -36.60
C PRO A 182 -5.92 3.15 -36.77
N ALA A 183 -6.79 3.85 -37.51
CA ALA A 183 -6.60 5.25 -37.95
C ALA A 183 -6.56 6.29 -36.82
N ASN A 184 -6.78 5.89 -35.56
CA ASN A 184 -6.82 6.79 -34.39
C ASN A 184 -5.66 6.56 -33.40
N ALA A 185 -4.52 6.05 -33.85
CA ALA A 185 -3.37 5.76 -32.98
C ALA A 185 -2.45 6.97 -32.67
N ALA A 186 -2.72 8.15 -33.24
CA ALA A 186 -1.83 9.30 -33.12
C ALA A 186 -2.00 10.09 -31.81
N GLU A 187 -3.19 10.13 -31.21
CA GLU A 187 -3.42 10.82 -29.92
C GLU A 187 -3.04 9.98 -28.70
N ASP A 188 -3.04 8.64 -28.81
CA ASP A 188 -2.76 7.72 -27.70
C ASP A 188 -1.27 7.46 -27.44
N GLU A 189 -0.37 7.93 -28.30
CA GLU A 189 1.07 7.70 -28.18
C GLU A 189 1.67 8.48 -26.97
N ALA A 190 1.12 9.66 -26.66
CA ALA A 190 1.58 10.51 -25.56
C ALA A 190 1.07 10.03 -24.18
N THR A 191 -0.15 9.51 -24.12
CA THR A 191 -0.73 8.85 -22.94
C THR A 191 -0.08 7.47 -22.70
N ARG A 192 0.26 6.72 -23.77
CA ARG A 192 1.07 5.49 -23.71
C ARG A 192 2.43 5.71 -23.07
N ARG A 193 3.16 6.77 -23.44
CA ARG A 193 4.48 7.06 -22.84
C ARG A 193 4.40 7.38 -21.36
N LYS A 194 3.33 8.03 -20.89
CA LYS A 194 3.14 8.32 -19.46
C LYS A 194 2.75 7.08 -18.64
N ARG A 195 1.89 6.20 -19.16
CA ARG A 195 1.46 4.98 -18.43
C ARG A 195 2.46 3.82 -18.51
N ALA A 196 3.20 3.67 -19.61
CA ALA A 196 4.23 2.64 -19.73
C ALA A 196 5.44 2.89 -18.81
N ILE A 197 5.68 4.12 -18.37
CA ILE A 197 6.72 4.43 -17.37
C ILE A 197 6.33 3.86 -15.99
N ASP A 198 5.05 3.83 -15.64
CA ASP A 198 4.59 3.30 -14.34
C ASP A 198 4.48 1.77 -14.32
N SER A 199 4.16 1.12 -15.45
CA SER A 199 3.96 -0.34 -15.51
C SER A 199 5.19 -1.17 -15.91
N THR A 200 6.24 -0.55 -16.48
CA THR A 200 7.41 -1.27 -17.02
C THR A 200 8.64 -1.21 -16.09
N ILE A 201 8.42 -0.98 -14.80
CA ILE A 201 9.53 -0.96 -13.82
C ILE A 201 10.04 -2.39 -13.52
N ASN A 202 9.23 -3.44 -13.75
CA ASN A 202 9.56 -4.80 -13.25
C ASN A 202 9.75 -5.92 -14.29
N ALA A 203 9.68 -5.68 -15.61
CA ALA A 203 9.57 -6.78 -16.59
C ALA A 203 10.69 -6.92 -17.64
N THR A 204 11.82 -6.22 -17.52
CA THR A 204 12.97 -6.44 -18.42
C THR A 204 14.25 -6.62 -17.62
N GLY A 205 14.83 -7.82 -17.73
CA GLY A 205 16.08 -8.20 -17.07
C GLY A 205 17.19 -7.17 -17.25
N SER A 206 17.93 -6.96 -16.18
CA SER A 206 19.07 -6.05 -16.03
C SER A 206 20.12 -6.16 -17.14
N THR A 207 20.22 -7.32 -17.80
CA THR A 207 21.22 -7.61 -18.84
C THR A 207 20.96 -6.87 -20.16
N ALA A 208 19.72 -6.74 -20.61
CA ALA A 208 19.39 -6.03 -21.85
C ALA A 208 19.65 -4.52 -21.75
N ARG A 209 19.47 -3.95 -20.56
CA ARG A 209 19.77 -2.53 -20.28
C ARG A 209 21.28 -2.25 -20.31
N ILE A 210 22.09 -3.16 -19.77
CA ILE A 210 23.56 -3.04 -19.76
C ILE A 210 24.11 -3.17 -21.19
N LEU A 211 23.58 -4.09 -21.99
CA LEU A 211 24.03 -4.34 -23.36
C LEU A 211 23.67 -3.20 -24.33
N ALA A 212 22.48 -2.59 -24.14
CA ALA A 212 22.09 -1.39 -24.87
C ALA A 212 22.93 -0.15 -24.46
N ALA A 213 23.22 0.01 -23.16
CA ALA A 213 24.06 1.09 -22.65
C ALA A 213 25.53 0.96 -23.11
N MET A 214 26.08 -0.26 -23.18
CA MET A 214 27.43 -0.54 -23.68
C MET A 214 27.58 -0.23 -25.18
N ASN A 215 26.55 -0.47 -25.99
CA ASN A 215 26.60 -0.22 -27.44
C ASN A 215 26.50 1.27 -27.81
N SER A 216 25.95 2.12 -26.93
CA SER A 216 25.84 3.57 -27.15
C SER A 216 27.09 4.37 -26.78
N SER A 217 28.10 3.76 -26.16
CA SER A 217 29.28 4.46 -25.65
C SER A 217 30.58 3.93 -26.27
N LYS A 218 30.78 4.17 -27.58
CA LYS A 218 32.12 4.35 -28.15
C LYS A 218 32.58 5.79 -27.92
N ALA A 219 32.85 6.12 -26.67
CA ALA A 219 33.63 7.30 -26.29
C ALA A 219 34.28 6.98 -24.95
N GLU A 220 35.60 6.79 -24.98
CA GLU A 220 36.41 6.47 -23.81
C GLU A 220 36.33 7.59 -22.76
N LYS A 221 35.68 7.30 -21.63
CA LYS A 221 36.02 7.91 -20.35
C LYS A 221 36.01 6.81 -19.30
N GLN A 222 37.16 6.60 -18.66
CA GLN A 222 37.30 5.72 -17.51
C GLN A 222 36.45 6.25 -16.36
N ILE A 223 35.42 5.50 -15.97
CA ILE A 223 34.63 5.75 -14.76
C ILE A 223 35.06 4.68 -13.74
N PRO A 224 35.42 5.05 -12.49
CA PRO A 224 35.85 4.09 -11.49
C PRO A 224 34.72 3.10 -11.17
N ILE A 225 35.09 1.82 -11.13
CA ILE A 225 34.21 0.70 -10.79
C ILE A 225 33.77 0.87 -9.34
N THR A 226 32.55 1.34 -9.14
CA THR A 226 31.86 1.25 -7.85
C THR A 226 30.95 0.02 -7.86
N PRO A 227 30.84 -0.72 -6.75
CA PRO A 227 30.04 -1.92 -6.70
C PRO A 227 28.58 -1.57 -7.00
N SER A 228 28.03 -2.27 -7.99
CA SER A 228 26.63 -2.54 -8.27
C SER A 228 25.62 -1.59 -7.63
N PHE A 229 24.97 -0.76 -8.45
CA PHE A 229 23.69 -0.11 -8.15
C PHE A 229 22.61 -1.18 -7.83
N VAL A 230 22.66 -1.76 -6.63
CA VAL A 230 21.44 -2.19 -5.96
C VAL A 230 20.82 -0.88 -5.51
N SER A 231 19.74 -0.46 -6.16
CA SER A 231 18.93 0.64 -5.65
C SER A 231 18.52 0.25 -4.24
N LYS A 232 19.17 0.83 -3.22
CA LYS A 232 18.69 0.73 -1.85
C LYS A 232 17.26 1.27 -1.89
N GLU A 233 16.28 0.39 -1.73
CA GLU A 233 14.91 0.82 -1.51
C GLU A 233 14.96 1.82 -0.35
N LYS A 234 14.52 3.05 -0.60
CA LYS A 234 14.50 4.07 0.44
C LYS A 234 13.51 3.58 1.49
N ASN A 235 13.99 3.43 2.72
CA ASN A 235 13.10 3.15 3.85
C ASN A 235 12.03 4.24 3.92
N ALA A 236 10.83 3.86 4.35
CA ALA A 236 9.79 4.83 4.66
C ALA A 236 10.32 5.84 5.70
N TYR A 237 9.83 7.09 5.68
CA TYR A 237 10.30 8.13 6.59
C TYR A 237 10.09 7.75 8.07
N ASN A 238 9.05 6.95 8.34
CA ASN A 238 8.64 6.43 9.64
C ASN A 238 9.08 4.97 9.89
N ALA A 239 10.10 4.49 9.18
CA ALA A 239 10.65 3.15 9.43
C ALA A 239 11.31 3.09 10.83
N ALA A 240 10.86 2.14 11.64
CA ALA A 240 11.42 1.86 12.95
C ALA A 240 12.84 1.27 12.84
N HIS A 241 13.60 1.35 13.93
CA HIS A 241 14.88 0.65 14.07
C HIS A 241 14.73 -0.87 14.25
N TYR A 242 13.51 -1.35 14.52
CA TYR A 242 13.19 -2.76 14.72
C TYR A 242 12.35 -3.33 13.55
N SER A 243 12.37 -4.65 13.39
CA SER A 243 11.61 -5.35 12.34
C SER A 243 10.14 -5.52 12.71
N ASP A 244 9.29 -5.60 11.69
CA ASP A 244 7.85 -5.91 11.80
C ASP A 244 7.56 -7.38 12.16
N ASN A 245 8.60 -8.20 12.34
CA ASN A 245 8.55 -9.63 12.65
C ASN A 245 7.70 -10.50 11.70
N SER A 246 7.18 -9.94 10.60
CA SER A 246 6.34 -10.63 9.62
C SER A 246 7.06 -11.78 8.93
N ALA A 247 8.35 -11.63 8.60
CA ALA A 247 9.17 -12.71 8.07
C ALA A 247 9.35 -13.87 9.06
N ALA A 248 9.56 -13.56 10.35
CA ALA A 248 9.69 -14.56 11.40
C ALA A 248 8.37 -15.26 11.72
N SER A 249 7.27 -14.50 11.77
CA SER A 249 5.92 -15.03 11.99
C SER A 249 5.47 -15.91 10.83
N ALA A 250 5.75 -15.52 9.59
CA ALA A 250 5.48 -16.33 8.40
C ALA A 250 6.26 -17.65 8.38
N PHE A 251 7.48 -17.65 8.95
CA PHE A 251 8.29 -18.87 9.05
C PHE A 251 7.74 -19.86 10.09
N THR A 252 7.18 -19.37 11.19
CA THR A 252 6.70 -20.23 12.27
C THR A 252 5.21 -20.58 12.17
N SER A 253 4.43 -19.85 11.37
CA SER A 253 2.98 -20.01 11.29
C SER A 253 2.56 -20.75 10.03
N MET A 254 1.96 -21.93 10.20
CA MET A 254 1.49 -22.75 9.07
C MET A 254 0.36 -22.10 8.23
N GLY A 255 -0.31 -21.08 8.76
CA GLY A 255 -1.39 -20.35 8.07
C GLY A 255 -1.02 -18.95 7.57
N ALA A 256 0.23 -18.51 7.75
CA ALA A 256 0.66 -17.18 7.32
C ALA A 256 1.29 -17.22 5.92
N THR A 257 1.12 -16.15 5.15
CA THR A 257 1.75 -16.02 3.82
C THR A 257 3.26 -15.95 3.95
N ALA A 258 4.00 -16.68 3.10
CA ALA A 258 5.45 -16.68 3.12
C ALA A 258 6.03 -15.28 2.82
N VAL A 259 6.70 -14.68 3.81
CA VAL A 259 7.40 -13.39 3.68
C VAL A 259 8.90 -13.64 3.71
N THR A 260 9.61 -13.28 2.64
CA THR A 260 11.05 -13.60 2.47
C THR A 260 12.00 -12.45 2.79
N LYS A 261 11.48 -11.23 2.97
CA LYS A 261 12.28 -10.04 3.29
C LYS A 261 11.92 -9.53 4.67
N ASN A 262 12.92 -9.32 5.52
CA ASN A 262 12.72 -8.65 6.79
C ASN A 262 12.50 -7.15 6.52
N ARG A 263 11.37 -6.60 6.95
CA ARG A 263 11.01 -5.19 6.79
C ARG A 263 11.06 -4.50 8.14
N ALA A 264 11.53 -3.25 8.16
CA ALA A 264 11.40 -2.40 9.33
C ALA A 264 9.91 -2.18 9.65
N ALA A 265 9.54 -2.21 10.93
CA ALA A 265 8.19 -1.88 11.35
C ALA A 265 7.88 -0.43 10.97
N VAL A 266 6.65 -0.15 10.56
CA VAL A 266 6.22 1.22 10.27
C VAL A 266 5.66 1.82 11.55
N ILE A 267 6.31 2.86 12.06
CA ILE A 267 5.83 3.60 13.23
C ILE A 267 4.61 4.42 12.80
N SER A 268 3.60 4.51 13.67
CA SER A 268 2.45 5.39 13.41
C SER A 268 2.90 6.84 13.21
N ASP A 269 2.25 7.58 12.32
CA ASP A 269 2.64 8.97 12.03
C ASP A 269 2.62 9.83 13.30
N ASP A 270 1.68 9.59 14.21
CA ASP A 270 1.58 10.29 15.49
C ASP A 270 2.79 10.04 16.39
N GLU A 271 3.24 8.78 16.53
CA GLU A 271 4.43 8.45 17.32
C GLU A 271 5.70 9.01 16.68
N TYR A 272 5.78 8.99 15.35
CA TYR A 272 6.90 9.56 14.61
C TYR A 272 6.98 11.08 14.80
N LEU A 273 5.84 11.79 14.74
CA LEU A 273 5.78 13.24 14.92
C LEU A 273 6.12 13.65 16.36
N VAL A 274 5.61 12.92 17.36
CA VAL A 274 5.95 13.12 18.78
C VAL A 274 7.45 12.99 19.02
N ALA A 275 8.13 12.07 18.34
CA ALA A 275 9.58 11.87 18.49
C ALA A 275 10.42 12.98 17.84
N ASN A 276 9.95 13.54 16.72
CA ASN A 276 10.78 14.39 15.85
C ASN A 276 10.47 15.88 15.94
N VAL A 277 9.25 16.28 16.30
CA VAL A 277 8.88 17.69 16.41
C VAL A 277 9.27 18.23 17.79
N LYS A 278 10.39 18.96 17.83
CA LYS A 278 10.94 19.58 19.05
C LYS A 278 10.76 21.09 19.11
N ASP A 279 10.11 21.67 18.10
CA ASP A 279 9.99 23.11 17.97
C ASP A 279 9.08 23.69 19.08
N PRO A 280 9.42 24.87 19.63
CA PRO A 280 8.56 25.55 20.59
C PRO A 280 7.26 25.96 19.89
N ALA A 281 6.14 25.45 20.39
CA ALA A 281 4.81 25.82 19.90
C ALA A 281 4.17 26.84 20.83
N THR A 282 3.42 27.78 20.26
CA THR A 282 2.59 28.72 21.03
C THR A 282 1.13 28.51 20.67
N ALA A 283 0.25 28.71 21.65
CA ALA A 283 -1.19 28.63 21.46
C ALA A 283 -1.88 29.81 22.15
N ARG A 284 -2.96 30.30 21.56
CA ARG A 284 -3.77 31.38 22.11
C ARG A 284 -5.14 30.83 22.50
N ILE A 285 -5.48 30.94 23.78
CA ILE A 285 -6.76 30.52 24.35
C ILE A 285 -7.65 31.76 24.45
N LYS A 286 -8.73 31.78 23.66
CA LYS A 286 -9.75 32.82 23.75
C LYS A 286 -10.78 32.44 24.80
N THR A 287 -10.89 33.24 25.85
CA THR A 287 -11.90 33.10 26.90
C THR A 287 -12.93 34.24 26.81
N ASN A 288 -13.98 34.19 27.63
CA ASN A 288 -14.94 35.28 27.81
C ASN A 288 -14.34 36.50 28.53
N LEU A 289 -13.24 36.33 29.25
CA LEU A 289 -12.57 37.39 30.02
C LEU A 289 -11.35 38.00 29.30
N GLY A 290 -10.92 37.40 28.19
CA GLY A 290 -9.77 37.87 27.43
C GLY A 290 -9.01 36.74 26.74
N TYR A 291 -7.81 37.05 26.29
CA TYR A 291 -6.91 36.11 25.61
C TYR A 291 -5.79 35.69 26.56
N ILE A 292 -5.47 34.40 26.57
CA ILE A 292 -4.32 33.85 27.28
C ILE A 292 -3.39 33.23 26.24
N GLU A 293 -2.14 33.68 26.19
CA GLU A 293 -1.11 33.07 25.35
C GLU A 293 -0.28 32.09 26.17
N VAL A 294 -0.08 30.91 25.61
CA VAL A 294 0.66 29.83 26.26
C VAL A 294 1.76 29.33 25.34
N GLN A 295 2.94 29.13 25.92
CA GLN A 295 4.06 28.44 25.30
C GLN A 295 4.02 26.96 25.71
N LEU A 296 4.13 26.07 24.74
CA LEU A 296 4.12 24.64 24.92
C LEU A 296 5.56 24.09 24.91
N PHE A 297 5.84 23.19 25.84
CA PHE A 297 7.15 22.56 26.00
C PHE A 297 7.19 21.21 25.28
N CYS A 298 7.12 21.26 23.94
CA CYS A 298 7.14 20.07 23.08
C CYS A 298 8.39 19.19 23.29
N SER A 299 9.53 19.79 23.64
CA SER A 299 10.77 19.05 23.96
C SER A 299 10.67 18.24 25.26
N VAL A 300 9.84 18.69 26.20
CA VAL A 300 9.68 18.08 27.51
C VAL A 300 8.58 17.04 27.47
N ALA A 301 7.36 17.46 27.13
CA ALA A 301 6.16 16.63 27.12
C ALA A 301 5.54 16.59 25.70
N PRO A 302 6.18 15.87 24.75
CA PRO A 302 5.76 15.87 23.37
C PRO A 302 4.37 15.25 23.17
N LYS A 303 4.01 14.17 23.90
CA LYS A 303 2.68 13.55 23.76
C LYS A 303 1.59 14.47 24.27
N ALA A 304 1.79 15.10 25.43
CA ALA A 304 0.83 16.04 25.97
C ALA A 304 0.65 17.27 25.06
N CYS A 305 1.75 17.84 24.55
CA CYS A 305 1.71 18.97 23.62
C CYS A 305 1.01 18.61 22.31
N TYR A 306 1.34 17.46 21.71
CA TYR A 306 0.72 17.00 20.47
C TYR A 306 -0.79 16.80 20.65
N ASN A 307 -1.19 16.11 21.72
CA ASN A 307 -2.59 15.92 22.08
C ASN A 307 -3.33 17.26 22.20
N PHE A 308 -2.75 18.24 22.93
CA PHE A 308 -3.35 19.55 23.11
C PHE A 308 -3.53 20.31 21.78
N VAL A 309 -2.47 20.39 20.96
CA VAL A 309 -2.50 21.09 19.66
C VAL A 309 -3.52 20.47 18.73
N GLN A 310 -3.60 19.15 18.70
CA GLN A 310 -4.47 18.43 17.78
C GLN A 310 -5.93 18.50 18.20
N LEU A 311 -6.24 18.45 19.50
CA LEU A 311 -7.58 18.73 20.03
C LEU A 311 -7.99 20.18 19.76
N ALA A 312 -7.07 21.14 19.89
CA ALA A 312 -7.32 22.54 19.57
C ALA A 312 -7.63 22.74 18.07
N LYS A 313 -6.86 22.12 17.17
CA LYS A 313 -7.11 22.16 15.71
C LYS A 313 -8.47 21.57 15.32
N LYS A 314 -8.90 20.50 15.99
CA LYS A 314 -10.25 19.92 15.82
C LYS A 314 -11.37 20.80 16.38
N GLY A 315 -11.05 21.86 17.12
CA GLY A 315 -12.03 22.71 17.80
C GLY A 315 -12.67 22.05 19.03
N TYR A 316 -12.04 21.03 19.61
CA TYR A 316 -12.56 20.27 20.75
C TYR A 316 -12.79 21.14 22.00
N TYR A 317 -11.92 22.14 22.21
CA TYR A 317 -12.02 23.06 23.34
C TYR A 317 -12.97 24.24 23.11
N LYS A 318 -13.72 24.26 22.00
CA LYS A 318 -14.66 25.35 21.72
C LYS A 318 -15.88 25.23 22.65
N ASN A 319 -16.22 26.33 23.32
CA ASN A 319 -17.31 26.41 24.31
C ASN A 319 -17.15 25.46 25.51
N VAL A 320 -15.93 25.03 25.81
CA VAL A 320 -15.62 24.26 27.02
C VAL A 320 -15.46 25.21 28.20
N ILE A 321 -16.12 24.89 29.31
CA ILE A 321 -16.08 25.69 30.54
C ILE A 321 -14.86 25.36 31.40
N PHE A 322 -14.56 26.26 32.33
CA PHE A 322 -13.69 25.95 33.47
C PHE A 322 -14.58 25.41 34.59
N HIS A 323 -14.60 24.09 34.77
CA HIS A 323 -15.53 23.43 35.69
C HIS A 323 -15.06 23.43 37.14
N ARG A 324 -13.78 23.75 37.39
CA ARG A 324 -13.20 23.81 38.75
C ARG A 324 -12.18 24.94 38.86
N SER A 325 -12.30 25.77 39.89
CA SER A 325 -11.37 26.86 40.20
C SER A 325 -11.15 26.91 41.71
N ILE A 326 -9.90 26.83 42.16
CA ILE A 326 -9.53 26.92 43.58
C ILE A 326 -8.55 28.08 43.73
N LYS A 327 -8.96 29.10 44.48
CA LYS A 327 -8.13 30.29 44.77
C LYS A 327 -6.79 29.90 45.38
N ASN A 328 -5.72 30.55 44.95
CA ASN A 328 -4.33 30.27 45.32
C ASN A 328 -3.82 28.85 44.99
N PHE A 329 -4.55 28.10 44.15
CA PHE A 329 -4.15 26.75 43.76
C PHE A 329 -4.13 26.60 42.24
N MET A 330 -5.26 26.30 41.62
CA MET A 330 -5.34 26.07 40.16
C MET A 330 -6.76 26.24 39.63
N ILE A 331 -6.85 26.41 38.30
CA ILE A 331 -8.09 26.37 37.53
C ILE A 331 -8.03 25.25 36.49
N GLN A 332 -9.08 24.44 36.40
CA GLN A 332 -9.13 23.23 35.58
C GLN A 332 -10.19 23.36 34.47
N THR A 333 -9.86 22.81 33.30
CA THR A 333 -10.72 22.78 32.12
C THR A 333 -10.43 21.54 31.26
N GLY A 334 -10.94 21.53 30.03
CA GLY A 334 -10.69 20.48 29.03
C GLY A 334 -11.68 19.31 29.08
N ASP A 335 -12.80 19.45 29.80
CA ASP A 335 -13.92 18.51 29.78
C ASP A 335 -15.12 19.09 29.02
N PRO A 336 -15.44 18.61 27.80
CA PRO A 336 -16.60 19.08 27.04
C PRO A 336 -17.94 18.85 27.74
N THR A 337 -18.03 17.86 28.64
CA THR A 337 -19.25 17.60 29.40
C THR A 337 -19.45 18.60 30.55
N GLY A 338 -18.40 19.29 30.97
CA GLY A 338 -18.42 20.22 32.11
C GLY A 338 -18.65 19.56 33.46
N THR A 339 -18.59 18.23 33.55
CA THR A 339 -18.82 17.46 34.79
C THR A 339 -17.53 17.25 35.60
N GLY A 340 -16.37 17.43 34.98
CA GLY A 340 -15.05 17.14 35.53
C GLY A 340 -14.64 15.67 35.41
N ARG A 341 -15.50 14.78 34.90
CA ARG A 341 -15.22 13.35 34.75
C ARG A 341 -14.98 12.91 33.31
N GLY A 342 -15.36 13.73 32.34
CA GLY A 342 -15.28 13.43 30.91
C GLY A 342 -13.92 13.78 30.30
N GLY A 343 -13.86 13.83 28.98
CA GLY A 343 -12.65 14.15 28.23
C GLY A 343 -12.01 12.92 27.58
N GLU A 344 -11.62 13.09 26.32
CA GLU A 344 -10.99 12.06 25.50
C GLU A 344 -9.72 12.61 24.85
N SER A 345 -8.67 11.81 24.82
CA SER A 345 -7.44 12.20 24.13
C SER A 345 -7.62 12.11 22.61
N HIS A 346 -6.73 12.76 21.86
CA HIS A 346 -6.66 12.60 20.42
C HIS A 346 -6.39 11.14 19.99
N TYR A 347 -5.66 10.39 20.81
CA TYR A 347 -5.26 9.01 20.55
C TYR A 347 -6.40 7.98 20.74
N GLY A 348 -7.57 8.42 21.23
CA GLY A 348 -8.72 7.56 21.53
C GLY A 348 -8.60 6.74 22.82
N HIS A 349 -7.46 6.80 23.50
CA HIS A 349 -7.20 6.13 24.78
C HIS A 349 -6.37 7.03 25.70
N THR A 350 -6.32 6.73 27.00
CA THR A 350 -5.49 7.52 27.92
C THR A 350 -4.00 7.31 27.66
N PHE A 351 -3.18 8.34 27.85
CA PHE A 351 -1.75 8.27 27.59
C PHE A 351 -0.89 8.46 28.85
N ALA A 352 0.35 7.95 28.76
CA ALA A 352 1.32 7.94 29.85
C ALA A 352 1.71 9.35 30.35
N ASP A 353 2.14 9.44 31.60
CA ASP A 353 2.71 10.67 32.15
C ASP A 353 4.13 10.93 31.64
N GLU A 354 4.47 12.20 31.45
CA GLU A 354 5.76 12.68 30.95
C GLU A 354 6.44 13.56 32.01
N PHE A 355 7.13 12.93 32.95
CA PHE A 355 7.91 13.64 33.97
C PHE A 355 9.34 13.89 33.49
N LYS A 356 9.66 15.14 33.17
CA LYS A 356 11.06 15.63 33.12
C LYS A 356 11.22 16.70 34.19
N SER A 357 12.46 17.15 34.43
CA SER A 357 12.92 18.04 35.51
C SER A 357 12.28 19.45 35.57
N LEU A 358 11.00 19.58 35.24
CA LEU A 358 10.16 20.73 35.45
C LEU A 358 9.39 20.57 36.76
N SER A 359 9.21 21.69 37.44
CA SER A 359 8.47 21.78 38.70
C SER A 359 7.42 22.87 38.62
N HIS A 360 6.33 22.72 39.37
CA HIS A 360 5.26 23.72 39.47
C HIS A 360 5.68 24.88 40.38
N ASN A 361 6.79 25.56 40.05
CA ASN A 361 7.39 26.62 40.87
C ASN A 361 6.81 28.01 40.61
N GLU A 362 6.12 28.19 39.49
CA GLU A 362 5.66 29.48 39.02
C GLU A 362 4.14 29.51 38.83
N ARG A 363 3.58 30.73 38.81
CA ARG A 363 2.20 30.98 38.39
C ARG A 363 2.08 30.82 36.87
N GLY A 364 0.95 30.29 36.42
CA GLY A 364 0.66 30.12 35.00
C GLY A 364 1.29 28.87 34.39
N ILE A 365 1.63 27.84 35.17
CA ILE A 365 2.12 26.57 34.62
C ILE A 365 0.93 25.73 34.15
N LEU A 366 1.03 25.19 32.93
CA LEU A 366 0.04 24.29 32.34
C LEU A 366 0.44 22.83 32.57
N SER A 367 -0.48 22.05 33.11
CA SER A 367 -0.25 20.65 33.46
C SER A 367 -1.48 19.79 33.21
N MET A 368 -1.29 18.53 32.84
CA MET A 368 -2.37 17.59 32.52
C MET A 368 -3.08 17.11 33.80
N ALA A 369 -4.41 17.10 33.78
CA ALA A 369 -5.20 16.47 34.82
C ALA A 369 -5.34 14.96 34.56
N ASN A 370 -5.16 14.15 35.60
CA ASN A 370 -5.22 12.69 35.53
C ASN A 370 -6.01 12.12 36.72
N LYS A 371 -6.34 10.83 36.64
CA LYS A 371 -7.04 10.05 37.69
C LYS A 371 -6.10 9.04 38.37
N GLY A 372 -4.80 9.19 38.16
CA GLY A 372 -3.75 8.25 38.54
C GLY A 372 -2.67 8.13 37.46
N PRO A 373 -1.60 7.36 37.72
CA PRO A 373 -0.49 7.23 36.80
C PRO A 373 -0.91 6.76 35.40
N GLY A 374 -0.52 7.51 34.37
CA GLY A 374 -0.74 7.18 32.96
C GLY A 374 -2.18 7.32 32.46
N THR A 375 -3.01 8.12 33.12
CA THR A 375 -4.43 8.30 32.77
C THR A 375 -4.76 9.67 32.17
N ASN A 376 -3.80 10.27 31.44
CA ASN A 376 -4.00 11.57 30.81
C ASN A 376 -5.01 11.48 29.65
N SER A 377 -5.86 12.51 29.52
CA SER A 377 -6.93 12.60 28.52
C SER A 377 -6.91 13.98 27.83
N SER A 378 -7.98 14.77 27.91
CA SER A 378 -8.05 16.15 27.39
C SER A 378 -8.03 17.21 28.49
N GLN A 379 -8.23 16.81 29.74
CA GLN A 379 -8.31 17.76 30.85
C GLN A 379 -6.94 18.30 31.24
N PHE A 380 -6.86 19.60 31.49
CA PHE A 380 -5.65 20.27 31.95
C PHE A 380 -6.00 21.38 32.94
N PHE A 381 -5.01 21.83 33.69
CA PHE A 381 -5.15 22.94 34.63
C PHE A 381 -4.02 23.95 34.49
N ILE A 382 -4.31 25.17 34.93
CA ILE A 382 -3.38 26.30 35.02
C ILE A 382 -3.18 26.63 36.49
N THR A 383 -1.95 26.74 36.96
CA THR A 383 -1.65 27.07 38.35
C THR A 383 -1.78 28.56 38.64
N TYR A 384 -2.38 28.91 39.78
CA TYR A 384 -2.39 30.28 40.30
C TYR A 384 -1.17 30.58 41.19
N LYS A 385 -0.59 29.54 41.79
CA LYS A 385 0.56 29.65 42.71
C LYS A 385 1.51 28.47 42.51
N GLN A 386 2.71 28.58 43.07
CA GLN A 386 3.63 27.46 43.23
C GLN A 386 2.96 26.27 43.95
N CYS A 387 3.00 25.09 43.31
CA CYS A 387 2.35 23.86 43.75
C CYS A 387 3.30 22.66 43.64
N THR A 388 4.45 22.69 44.33
CA THR A 388 5.49 21.64 44.27
C THR A 388 5.01 20.24 44.66
N HIS A 389 3.92 20.12 45.42
CA HIS A 389 3.32 18.83 45.80
C HIS A 389 2.67 18.06 44.62
N LEU A 390 2.50 18.72 43.47
CA LEU A 390 2.02 18.15 42.21
C LEU A 390 3.16 17.66 41.30
N ASP A 391 4.41 17.96 41.66
CA ASP A 391 5.58 17.53 40.90
C ASP A 391 5.68 15.99 40.89
N GLY A 392 5.99 15.43 39.71
CA GLY A 392 6.04 13.98 39.52
C GLY A 392 4.68 13.28 39.56
N LYS A 393 3.56 14.01 39.66
CA LYS A 393 2.19 13.46 39.58
C LYS A 393 1.44 13.92 38.33
N HIS A 394 1.69 15.16 37.90
CA HIS A 394 1.06 15.75 36.72
C HIS A 394 2.09 16.16 35.68
N SER A 395 1.79 15.90 34.41
CA SER A 395 2.68 16.18 33.29
C SER A 395 2.62 17.66 32.91
N ILE A 396 3.69 18.39 33.19
CA ILE A 396 3.83 19.80 32.80
C ILE A 396 4.13 19.86 31.30
N PHE A 397 3.29 20.57 30.54
CA PHE A 397 3.42 20.66 29.09
C PHE A 397 3.46 22.09 28.55
N GLY A 398 3.32 23.11 29.41
CA GLY A 398 3.45 24.49 28.96
C GLY A 398 3.42 25.52 30.08
N LYS A 399 3.48 26.80 29.68
CA LYS A 399 3.43 27.97 30.57
C LYS A 399 2.71 29.13 29.89
N VAL A 400 1.96 29.91 30.66
CA VAL A 400 1.37 31.19 30.23
C VAL A 400 2.47 32.22 30.00
N THR A 401 2.53 32.78 28.80
CA THR A 401 3.47 33.85 28.43
C THR A 401 2.83 35.22 28.48
N ASP A 402 1.54 35.32 28.15
CA ASP A 402 0.78 36.57 28.16
C ASP A 402 -0.67 36.32 28.60
N GLY A 403 -1.32 37.33 29.18
CA GLY A 403 -2.69 37.21 29.72
C GLY A 403 -2.77 36.77 31.19
N LEU A 404 -1.76 37.10 32.01
CA LEU A 404 -1.78 36.86 33.46
C LEU A 404 -2.86 37.67 34.19
N ASP A 405 -3.22 38.84 33.66
CA ASP A 405 -4.33 39.68 34.11
C ASP A 405 -5.69 38.98 33.96
N VAL A 406 -5.89 38.25 32.86
CA VAL A 406 -7.08 37.41 32.64
C VAL A 406 -7.13 36.28 33.67
N LEU A 407 -5.98 35.68 33.98
CA LEU A 407 -5.86 34.64 35.00
C LEU A 407 -6.20 35.19 36.40
N ASP A 408 -5.77 36.41 36.74
CA ASP A 408 -6.14 37.11 37.97
C ASP A 408 -7.65 37.41 38.04
N ALA A 409 -8.25 37.80 36.92
CA ALA A 409 -9.69 38.03 36.84
C ALA A 409 -10.47 36.72 37.07
N MET A 410 -10.01 35.61 36.49
CA MET A 410 -10.59 34.28 36.70
C MET A 410 -10.50 33.82 38.16
N GLU A 411 -9.39 34.12 38.84
CA GLU A 411 -9.19 33.75 40.25
C GLU A 411 -10.13 34.50 41.20
N LYS A 412 -10.54 35.73 40.84
CA LYS A 412 -11.43 36.56 41.67
C LYS A 412 -12.88 36.08 41.68
N ILE A 413 -13.30 35.32 40.67
CA ILE A 413 -14.68 34.83 40.54
C ILE A 413 -15.08 34.03 41.78
N GLU A 414 -16.32 34.21 42.22
CA GLU A 414 -16.89 33.41 43.30
C GLU A 414 -17.15 31.99 42.83
N VAL A 415 -16.79 31.03 43.68
CA VAL A 415 -16.99 29.60 43.43
C VAL A 415 -18.08 29.06 44.34
N ASP A 416 -18.76 28.01 43.88
CA ASP A 416 -19.73 27.27 44.67
C ASP A 416 -19.06 26.27 45.64
N LYS A 417 -19.86 25.43 46.32
CA LYS A 417 -19.36 24.43 47.25
C LYS A 417 -18.56 23.28 46.58
N ASN A 418 -18.66 23.15 45.26
CA ASN A 418 -17.99 22.14 44.45
C ASN A 418 -16.79 22.72 43.69
N ASP A 419 -16.30 23.90 44.10
CA ASP A 419 -15.24 24.67 43.45
C ASP A 419 -15.58 25.09 42.00
N LYS A 420 -16.86 25.08 41.60
CA LYS A 420 -17.29 25.50 40.26
C LYS A 420 -17.52 27.02 40.25
N PRO A 421 -16.96 27.77 39.29
CA PRO A 421 -17.26 29.20 39.12
C PRO A 421 -18.76 29.44 38.91
N LYS A 422 -19.30 30.47 39.58
CA LYS A 422 -20.73 30.84 39.50
C LYS A 422 -21.16 31.41 38.16
#